data_AF-S4NYU2-F1
#
_entry.id   AF-S4NYU2-F1
#
_cell.length_a   1.000
_cell.length_b   1.000
_cell.length_c   1.000
_cell.angle_alpha   90.00
_cell.angle_beta   90.00
_cell.angle_gamma   90.00
#
_symmetry.space_group_name_H-M   'P 1'
#
loop_
_entity.id
_entity.type
_entity.pdbx_description
1 polymer ?
#
loop_
_entity_poly.entity_id
_entity_poly.type
_entity_poly.pdbx_seq_one_letter_code
_entity_poly.pdbx_strand_id
1 'polypeptide(L)'
;MIQEALTRERQDHGNSGESLGEAGERVTRIITCDFPHYLAVVSRVRQEVHIIGPEGGTISSAHIPQVQALFPPQALTKRIRVGLQAHGANNTLCRRVLPRHAAVSPVLTVEPRRRKFHRSITLTAPLPHPADQKINSHDKQSTAN
;
A
#
# COMPACT_ATOMS: atom_id res chain seq x y z
N MET A 1 -28.29 -9.93 -5.00
CA MET A 1 -28.40 -8.48 -5.24
C MET A 1 -27.10 -7.71 -4.97
N ILE A 2 -26.70 -7.40 -3.72
CA ILE A 2 -25.50 -6.55 -3.52
C ILE A 2 -24.19 -7.22 -3.92
N GLN A 3 -24.03 -8.52 -3.64
CA GLN A 3 -22.83 -9.26 -4.04
C GLN A 3 -22.68 -9.32 -5.56
N GLU A 4 -23.78 -9.42 -6.30
CA GLU A 4 -23.79 -9.37 -7.76
C GLU A 4 -23.43 -7.97 -8.26
N ALA A 5 -23.98 -6.92 -7.64
CA ALA A 5 -23.63 -5.53 -7.97
C ALA A 5 -22.14 -5.24 -7.73
N LEU A 6 -21.58 -5.70 -6.61
CA LEU A 6 -20.15 -5.61 -6.31
C LEU A 6 -19.29 -6.42 -7.29
N THR A 7 -19.76 -7.60 -7.70
CA THR A 7 -19.01 -8.44 -8.65
C THR A 7 -18.99 -7.81 -10.03
N ARG A 8 -20.14 -7.28 -10.49
CA ARG A 8 -20.27 -6.57 -11.75
C ARG A 8 -19.43 -5.30 -11.78
N GLU A 9 -19.44 -4.51 -10.71
CA GLU A 9 -18.60 -3.31 -10.63
C GLU A 9 -17.12 -3.64 -10.72
N ARG A 10 -16.65 -4.68 -10.01
CA ARG A 10 -15.26 -5.12 -10.10
C ARG A 10 -14.87 -5.55 -11.51
N GLN A 11 -15.80 -6.14 -12.26
CA GLN A 11 -15.58 -6.57 -13.63
C GLN A 11 -15.54 -5.40 -14.62
N ASP A 12 -16.45 -4.43 -14.46
CA ASP A 12 -16.60 -3.30 -15.38
C ASP A 12 -15.61 -2.15 -15.08
N HIS A 13 -15.19 -1.97 -13.82
CA HIS A 13 -14.45 -0.79 -13.37
C HIS A 13 -13.21 -1.10 -12.51
N GLY A 14 -12.94 -2.37 -12.20
CA GLY A 14 -11.77 -2.79 -11.44
C GLY A 14 -11.94 -2.68 -9.92
N ASN A 15 -10.85 -2.85 -9.17
CA ASN A 15 -10.89 -3.03 -7.71
C ASN A 15 -10.79 -1.73 -6.89
N SER A 16 -10.67 -0.58 -7.55
CA SER A 16 -10.41 0.72 -6.91
C SER A 16 -11.68 1.46 -6.47
N GLY A 17 -12.84 1.19 -7.07
CA GLY A 17 -14.05 2.01 -6.91
C GLY A 17 -13.94 3.43 -7.50
N GLU A 18 -12.82 3.69 -8.19
CA GLU A 18 -12.50 4.93 -8.90
C GLU A 18 -12.27 4.60 -10.38
N SER A 19 -12.92 5.33 -11.27
CA SER A 19 -12.75 5.22 -12.72
C SER A 19 -12.67 6.61 -13.37
N LEU A 20 -12.11 6.65 -14.58
CA LEU A 20 -12.25 7.81 -15.45
C LEU A 20 -13.58 7.68 -16.22
N GLY A 21 -14.37 8.74 -16.24
CA GLY A 21 -15.55 8.81 -17.09
C GLY A 21 -15.18 9.08 -18.55
N GLU A 22 -16.18 9.06 -19.44
CA GLU A 22 -15.98 9.16 -20.89
C GLU A 22 -15.33 10.47 -21.32
N ALA A 23 -15.54 11.55 -20.56
CA ALA A 23 -14.94 12.87 -20.79
C ALA A 23 -13.69 13.13 -19.91
N GLY A 24 -13.17 12.10 -19.22
CA GLY A 24 -11.97 12.18 -18.39
C GLY A 24 -12.22 12.66 -16.95
N GLU A 25 -13.47 12.75 -16.51
CA GLU A 25 -13.82 13.08 -15.13
C GLU A 25 -13.42 11.98 -14.14
N ARG A 26 -13.02 12.37 -12.92
CA ARG A 26 -12.74 11.41 -11.84
C ARG A 26 -14.05 11.01 -11.15
N VAL A 27 -14.50 9.78 -11.36
CA VAL A 27 -15.76 9.27 -10.83
C VAL A 27 -15.49 8.33 -9.65
N THR A 28 -16.17 8.58 -8.52
CA THR A 28 -16.25 7.63 -7.40
C THR A 28 -17.64 7.00 -7.41
N ARG A 29 -17.71 5.68 -7.48
CA ARG A 29 -18.98 4.94 -7.48
C ARG A 29 -19.25 4.36 -6.09
N ILE A 30 -20.42 4.68 -5.53
CA ILE A 30 -20.88 4.13 -4.24
C ILE A 30 -21.96 3.09 -4.51
N ILE A 31 -21.76 1.87 -4.02
CA ILE A 31 -22.76 0.79 -4.06
C ILE A 31 -23.31 0.61 -2.66
N THR A 32 -24.62 0.78 -2.48
CA THR A 32 -25.31 0.65 -1.19
C THR A 32 -26.65 -0.07 -1.34
N CYS A 33 -27.11 -0.73 -0.28
CA CYS A 33 -28.43 -1.37 -0.19
C CYS A 33 -29.48 -0.51 0.51
N ASP A 34 -29.04 0.56 1.17
CA ASP A 34 -29.84 1.48 1.95
C ASP A 34 -29.32 2.91 1.82
N PHE A 35 -30.11 3.89 2.25
CA PHE A 35 -29.75 5.31 2.19
C PHE A 35 -29.37 5.80 3.60
N PRO A 36 -28.07 5.99 3.89
CA PRO A 36 -27.66 6.60 5.15
C PRO A 36 -27.97 8.10 5.15
N HIS A 37 -28.03 8.71 6.33
CA HIS A 37 -28.27 10.15 6.47
C HIS A 37 -27.16 10.99 5.81
N TYR A 38 -25.90 10.51 5.85
CA TYR A 38 -24.75 11.18 5.23
C TYR A 38 -23.82 10.16 4.55
N LEU A 39 -23.20 10.59 3.46
CA LEU A 39 -22.09 9.90 2.77
C LEU A 39 -20.93 10.87 2.62
N ALA A 40 -19.70 10.34 2.65
CA ALA A 40 -18.49 11.13 2.43
C ALA A 40 -17.48 10.34 1.58
N VAL A 41 -16.91 11.00 0.58
CA VAL A 41 -15.75 10.50 -0.18
C VAL A 41 -14.50 11.14 0.40
N VAL A 42 -13.58 10.32 0.89
CA VAL A 42 -12.37 10.77 1.58
C VAL A 42 -11.14 10.27 0.83
N SER A 43 -10.32 11.20 0.34
CA SER A 43 -9.02 10.86 -0.23
C SER A 43 -8.04 10.51 0.89
N ARG A 44 -7.38 9.35 0.77
CA ARG A 44 -6.34 8.89 1.69
C ARG A 44 -5.36 7.97 0.97
N VAL A 45 -4.18 7.79 1.56
CA VAL A 45 -3.23 6.76 1.09
C VAL A 45 -3.89 5.38 1.22
N ARG A 46 -3.77 4.57 0.16
CA ARG A 46 -4.28 3.19 0.14
C ARG A 46 -3.70 2.40 1.32
N GLN A 47 -4.56 1.68 2.02
CA GLN A 47 -4.21 0.91 3.21
C GLN A 47 -4.63 -0.55 3.00
N GLU A 48 -3.67 -1.46 3.05
CA GLU A 48 -3.94 -2.89 3.07
C GLU A 48 -4.21 -3.32 4.51
N VAL A 49 -5.44 -3.77 4.80
CA VAL A 49 -5.89 -4.08 6.16
C VAL A 49 -6.12 -5.58 6.32
N HIS A 50 -5.43 -6.17 7.29
CA HIS A 50 -5.58 -7.58 7.65
C HIS A 50 -5.86 -7.72 9.14
N ILE A 51 -6.57 -8.78 9.52
CA ILE A 51 -6.72 -9.17 10.93
C ILE A 51 -5.55 -10.10 11.27
N ILE A 52 -4.67 -9.67 12.19
CA ILE A 52 -3.51 -10.44 12.64
C ILE A 52 -3.63 -10.69 14.13
N GLY A 53 -3.33 -11.92 14.57
CA GLY A 53 -3.36 -12.33 15.97
C GLY A 53 -2.01 -12.80 16.51
N PRO A 54 -2.01 -13.50 17.66
CA PRO A 54 -0.81 -14.06 18.28
C PRO A 54 -0.04 -15.06 17.40
N GLU A 55 -0.70 -15.66 16.42
CA GLU A 55 -0.09 -16.52 15.39
C GLU A 55 0.90 -15.77 14.49
N GLY A 56 0.86 -14.44 14.46
CA GLY A 56 1.62 -13.62 13.53
C GLY A 56 0.97 -13.57 12.15
N GLY A 57 1.70 -13.07 11.16
CA GLY A 57 1.20 -12.94 9.81
C GLY A 57 1.97 -11.92 8.99
N THR A 58 1.57 -11.77 7.74
CA THR A 58 2.26 -10.92 6.78
C THR A 58 1.25 -10.05 6.04
N ILE A 59 1.61 -8.78 5.84
CA ILE A 59 0.85 -7.84 5.02
C ILE A 59 1.76 -7.37 3.89
N SER A 60 1.30 -7.50 2.65
CA SER A 60 2.01 -6.99 1.46
C SER A 60 1.21 -5.87 0.82
N SER A 61 1.88 -4.85 0.28
CA SER A 61 1.21 -3.80 -0.50
C SER A 61 0.81 -4.31 -1.88
N ALA A 62 -0.44 -4.10 -2.29
CA ALA A 62 -0.88 -4.47 -3.64
C ALA A 62 -0.29 -3.58 -4.75
N HIS A 63 0.02 -2.31 -4.44
CA HIS A 63 0.51 -1.36 -5.43
C HIS A 63 2.04 -1.28 -5.50
N ILE A 64 2.74 -1.63 -4.42
CA ILE A 64 4.21 -1.70 -4.39
C ILE A 64 4.61 -3.07 -3.83
N PRO A 65 4.66 -4.13 -4.67
CA PRO A 65 4.77 -5.52 -4.19
C PRO A 65 6.02 -5.83 -3.35
N GLN A 66 7.11 -5.06 -3.49
CA GLN A 66 8.31 -5.21 -2.66
C GLN A 66 8.10 -4.74 -1.21
N VAL A 67 7.01 -4.01 -0.94
CA VAL A 67 6.69 -3.51 0.40
C VAL A 67 5.92 -4.58 1.17
N GLN A 68 6.47 -4.96 2.33
CA GLN A 68 5.90 -5.99 3.18
C GLN A 68 6.12 -5.67 4.66
N ALA A 69 5.17 -6.07 5.50
CA ALA A 69 5.31 -6.09 6.95
C ALA A 69 5.06 -7.51 7.48
N LEU A 70 6.05 -8.07 8.17
CA LEU A 70 5.99 -9.39 8.78
C LEU A 70 5.90 -9.25 10.30
N PHE A 71 4.87 -9.89 10.86
CA PHE A 71 4.60 -9.98 12.27
C PHE A 71 4.95 -11.39 12.73
N PRO A 72 6.03 -11.58 13.50
CA PRO A 72 6.34 -12.90 14.03
C PRO A 72 5.29 -13.34 15.05
N PRO A 73 5.21 -14.65 15.37
CA PRO A 73 4.38 -15.14 16.45
C PRO A 73 4.63 -14.37 17.75
N GLN A 74 3.55 -14.09 18.48
CA GLN A 74 3.53 -13.34 19.73
C GLN A 74 3.97 -11.86 19.62
N ALA A 75 4.06 -11.29 18.41
CA ALA A 75 4.18 -9.83 18.25
C ALA A 75 2.93 -9.09 18.78
N LEU A 76 1.78 -9.77 18.73
CA LEU A 76 0.47 -9.32 19.18
C LEU A 76 -0.09 -10.33 20.18
N THR A 77 -0.87 -9.84 21.16
CA THR A 77 -1.54 -10.69 22.16
C THR A 77 -3.04 -10.88 21.87
N LYS A 78 -3.57 -10.11 20.92
CA LYS A 78 -4.97 -10.16 20.48
C LYS A 78 -5.05 -10.09 18.98
N ARG A 79 -6.13 -10.64 18.42
CA ARG A 79 -6.51 -10.42 17.02
C ARG A 79 -6.95 -8.98 16.84
N ILE A 80 -6.21 -8.22 16.04
CA ILE A 80 -6.49 -6.82 15.75
C ILE A 80 -6.41 -6.55 14.25
N ARG A 81 -7.12 -5.51 13.79
CA ARG A 81 -6.93 -4.98 12.43
C ARG A 81 -5.62 -4.21 12.39
N VAL A 82 -4.73 -4.60 11.50
CA VAL A 82 -3.47 -3.93 11.23
C VAL A 82 -3.49 -3.46 9.78
N GLY A 83 -3.06 -2.23 9.55
CA GLY A 83 -2.97 -1.61 8.24
C GLY A 83 -1.52 -1.41 7.81
N LEU A 84 -1.22 -1.69 6.55
CA LEU A 84 0.02 -1.25 5.90
C LEU A 84 -0.32 -0.26 4.79
N GLN A 85 0.23 0.94 4.89
CA GLN A 85 0.19 1.94 3.84
C GLN A 85 1.57 2.06 3.20
N ALA A 86 1.59 2.16 1.87
CA ALA A 86 2.81 2.36 1.09
C ALA A 86 2.58 3.51 0.12
N HIS A 87 3.25 4.64 0.34
CA HIS A 87 3.16 5.81 -0.51
C HIS A 87 4.45 5.96 -1.32
N GLY A 88 4.38 5.60 -2.60
CA GLY A 88 5.49 5.76 -3.54
C GLY A 88 5.73 7.23 -3.87
N ALA A 89 6.99 7.62 -4.03
CA ALA A 89 7.34 8.98 -4.38
C ALA A 89 7.11 9.24 -5.88
N ASN A 90 6.61 10.42 -6.23
CA ASN A 90 6.46 10.81 -7.63
C ASN A 90 7.81 11.24 -8.21
N ASN A 91 8.30 10.51 -9.22
CA ASN A 91 9.60 10.76 -9.84
C ASN A 91 9.78 12.20 -10.36
N THR A 92 8.73 12.82 -10.91
CA THR A 92 8.79 14.19 -11.44
C THR A 92 8.90 15.23 -10.32
N LEU A 93 8.27 14.98 -9.17
CA LEU A 93 8.40 15.82 -7.98
C LEU A 93 9.76 15.62 -7.33
N CYS A 94 10.21 14.37 -7.19
CA CYS A 94 11.53 14.05 -6.64
C CYS A 94 12.65 14.76 -7.42
N ARG A 95 12.66 14.67 -8.75
CA ARG A 95 13.67 15.35 -9.60
C ARG A 95 13.70 16.87 -9.43
N ARG A 96 12.58 17.47 -9.05
CA ARG A 96 12.43 18.93 -8.91
C ARG A 96 12.87 19.43 -7.53
N VAL A 97 12.61 18.63 -6.49
CA VAL A 97 12.75 19.07 -5.09
C VAL A 97 13.99 18.47 -4.43
N LEU A 98 14.41 17.28 -4.83
CA LEU A 98 15.56 16.60 -4.23
C LEU A 98 16.87 17.00 -4.93
N PRO A 99 18.00 17.02 -4.20
CA PRO A 99 19.33 17.15 -4.80
C PRO A 99 19.60 16.05 -5.84
N ARG A 100 20.50 16.33 -6.81
CA ARG A 100 20.79 15.47 -7.99
C ARG A 100 21.08 13.99 -7.69
N HIS A 101 21.64 13.68 -6.52
CA HIS A 101 22.00 12.33 -6.12
C HIS A 101 21.16 11.79 -4.96
N ALA A 102 20.10 12.51 -4.57
CA ALA A 102 19.19 12.07 -3.54
C ALA A 102 18.07 11.22 -4.16
N ALA A 103 17.73 10.13 -3.49
CA ALA A 103 16.62 9.26 -3.82
C ALA A 103 15.90 8.87 -2.53
N VAL A 104 14.61 8.60 -2.64
CA VAL A 104 13.76 8.24 -1.51
C VAL A 104 13.05 6.92 -1.79
N SER A 105 12.91 6.11 -0.76
CA SER A 105 12.05 4.93 -0.78
C SER A 105 10.59 5.36 -0.54
N PRO A 106 9.62 4.45 -0.76
CA PRO A 106 8.25 4.70 -0.37
C PRO A 106 8.13 4.99 1.13
N VAL A 107 7.24 5.90 1.50
CA VAL A 107 6.88 6.10 2.90
C VAL A 107 5.99 4.96 3.34
N LEU A 108 6.43 4.22 4.35
CA LEU A 108 5.70 3.10 4.93
C LEU A 108 5.03 3.54 6.23
N THR A 109 3.73 3.26 6.38
CA THR A 109 3.01 3.50 7.63
C THR A 109 2.32 2.22 8.09
N VAL A 110 2.61 1.80 9.31
CA VAL A 110 1.90 0.72 10.00
C VAL A 110 0.83 1.35 10.90
N GLU A 111 -0.43 1.03 10.63
CA GLU A 111 -1.58 1.50 11.40
C GLU A 111 -2.15 0.37 12.28
N PRO A 112 -2.62 0.66 13.51
CA PRO A 112 -2.63 1.98 14.14
C PRO A 112 -1.23 2.41 14.62
N ARG A 113 -0.87 3.67 14.33
CA ARG A 113 0.36 4.30 14.85
C ARG A 113 0.35 4.40 16.38
N ARG A 114 1.53 4.72 16.96
CA ARG A 114 1.74 4.89 18.41
C ARG A 114 1.43 3.63 19.23
N ARG A 115 1.66 2.45 18.64
CA ARG A 115 1.58 1.16 19.33
C ARG A 115 2.97 0.55 19.47
N LYS A 116 3.15 -0.22 20.55
CA LYS A 116 4.33 -1.06 20.76
C LYS A 116 3.92 -2.50 20.50
N PHE A 117 4.75 -3.23 19.77
CA PHE A 117 4.61 -4.67 19.61
C PHE A 117 5.40 -5.39 20.69
N HIS A 118 4.95 -6.59 21.07
CA HIS A 118 5.65 -7.40 22.07
C HIS A 118 6.91 -8.07 21.50
N ARG A 119 7.03 -8.12 20.16
CA ARG A 119 8.19 -8.58 19.40
C ARG A 119 8.46 -7.62 18.26
N SER A 120 9.72 -7.52 17.83
CA SER A 120 10.11 -6.74 16.66
C SER A 120 9.39 -7.26 15.42
N ILE A 121 8.85 -6.35 14.62
CA ILE A 121 8.27 -6.65 13.31
C ILE A 121 9.32 -6.39 12.23
N THR A 122 9.24 -7.10 11.12
CA THR A 122 10.14 -6.90 9.97
C THR A 122 9.42 -6.09 8.91
N LEU A 123 10.05 -5.01 8.45
CA LEU A 123 9.55 -4.20 7.34
C LEU A 123 10.50 -4.35 6.15
N THR A 124 9.94 -4.63 4.99
CA THR A 124 10.66 -4.71 3.71
C THR A 124 10.22 -3.54 2.85
N ALA A 125 11.18 -2.82 2.27
CA ALA A 125 10.94 -1.71 1.36
C ALA A 125 11.93 -1.78 0.18
N PRO A 126 11.54 -1.34 -1.03
CA PRO A 126 12.48 -1.21 -2.12
C PRO A 126 13.51 -0.12 -1.79
N LEU A 127 14.77 -0.38 -2.15
CA LEU A 127 15.84 0.61 -2.00
C LEU A 127 15.58 1.84 -2.89
N PRO A 128 15.98 3.04 -2.44
CA PRO A 128 15.90 4.24 -3.25
C PRO A 128 16.84 4.14 -4.46
N HIS A 129 16.32 4.35 -5.66
CA HIS A 129 17.13 4.39 -6.88
C HIS A 129 17.15 5.84 -7.43
N PRO A 130 18.33 6.41 -7.71
CA PRO A 130 18.44 7.69 -8.41
C PRO A 130 17.75 7.61 -9.77
N ALA A 131 17.07 8.68 -10.17
CA ALA A 131 16.23 8.68 -11.38
C ALA A 131 17.00 8.49 -12.70
N ASP A 132 18.34 8.48 -12.66
CA ASP A 132 19.27 8.29 -13.79
C ASP A 132 19.97 6.93 -13.79
N GLN A 133 19.81 6.09 -12.76
CA GLN A 133 20.30 4.72 -12.80
C GLN A 133 19.30 3.85 -13.58
N LYS A 134 19.60 3.61 -14.86
CA LYS A 134 19.07 2.44 -15.55
C LYS A 134 19.43 1.23 -14.70
N ILE A 135 18.44 0.44 -14.31
CA ILE A 135 18.63 -0.87 -13.68
C ILE A 135 19.29 -1.76 -14.73
N ASN A 136 20.61 -1.67 -14.86
CA ASN A 136 21.36 -2.71 -15.53
C ASN A 136 21.34 -3.88 -14.55
N SER A 137 20.49 -4.86 -14.85
CA SER A 137 20.50 -6.19 -14.26
C SER A 137 21.80 -6.91 -14.62
N HIS A 138 22.92 -6.43 -14.07
CA HIS A 138 24.14 -7.19 -13.96
C HIS A 138 24.30 -7.54 -12.50
N ASP A 139 23.78 -8.72 -12.18
CA ASP A 139 24.12 -9.50 -11.00
C ASP A 139 25.65 -9.68 -11.03
N LYS A 140 26.38 -8.82 -10.31
CA LYS A 140 27.82 -9.00 -10.10
C LYS A 140 27.96 -10.09 -9.05
N GLN A 141 28.23 -11.32 -9.51
CA GLN A 141 28.70 -12.41 -8.68
C GLN A 141 29.78 -11.90 -7.72
N SER A 142 29.48 -12.00 -6.42
CA SER A 142 30.40 -11.67 -5.34
C SER A 142 31.61 -12.60 -5.42
N THR A 143 32.75 -12.09 -5.89
CA THR A 143 34.04 -12.75 -5.69
C THR A 143 34.41 -12.60 -4.22
N ALA A 144 34.31 -13.69 -3.47
CA ALA A 144 34.93 -13.82 -2.16
C ALA A 144 36.45 -13.93 -2.35
N ASN A 145 37.21 -13.09 -1.65
CA ASN A 145 38.61 -13.30 -1.34
C ASN A 145 38.73 -13.99 0.03
#